data_AF-A0A1F6QF29-F1
#
_entry.id   AF-A0A1F6QF29-F1
#
_cell.length_a   1.000
_cell.length_b   1.000
_cell.length_c   1.000
_cell.angle_alpha   90.00
_cell.angle_beta   90.00
_cell.angle_gamma   90.00
#
_symmetry.space_group_name_H-M   'P 1'
#
loop_
_entity.id
_entity.type
_entity.pdbx_description
1 polymer ?
#
loop_
_entity_poly.entity_id
_entity_poly.type
_entity_poly.pdbx_seq_one_letter_code
_entity_poly.pdbx_strand_id
1 'polypeptide(L)'
;MADKQDDLFNQKRDFFRIKYPVEEQPTLLIGKTEYIILDLSEKGIKFKLNPNQSILSEVEIKGKLYFDNEKTLVLRGILSFNSSSTIIFTINDDHILKSLTEQTTRNNLPHKLEFGDLSFNDIKISNNTIEIQDRTQSLFKSMPAINAKVVFSDNNFIEVAGTFLRIVDNQSVLLLSLSIPYQKILSEQLKLINKYAGYME
;
A
#
# COMPACT_ATOMS: atom_id res chain seq x y z
N MET A 1 15.44 -5.28 42.19
CA MET A 1 14.93 -6.12 41.08
C MET A 1 14.14 -5.21 40.16
N ALA A 2 14.22 -5.45 38.85
CA ALA A 2 13.64 -4.68 37.73
C ALA A 2 14.34 -3.34 37.41
N ASP A 3 15.29 -3.38 36.48
CA ASP A 3 15.07 -2.85 35.10
C ASP A 3 16.33 -3.05 34.26
N LYS A 4 16.35 -4.14 33.48
CA LYS A 4 17.32 -4.41 32.40
C LYS A 4 16.61 -5.19 31.29
N GLN A 5 15.48 -4.69 30.85
CA GLN A 5 14.73 -5.35 29.79
C GLN A 5 14.00 -4.35 28.89
N ASP A 6 14.68 -3.29 28.45
CA ASP A 6 14.12 -2.39 27.43
C ASP A 6 15.15 -1.85 26.43
N ASP A 7 16.30 -2.53 26.27
CA ASP A 7 17.33 -2.15 25.28
C ASP A 7 17.62 -3.23 24.23
N LEU A 8 16.80 -4.30 24.13
CA LEU A 8 16.99 -5.36 23.13
C LEU A 8 16.19 -5.21 21.83
N PHE A 9 15.33 -4.19 21.71
CA PHE A 9 14.61 -3.91 20.45
C PHE A 9 15.31 -2.88 19.55
N ASN A 10 16.51 -2.43 19.92
CA ASN A 10 17.16 -1.30 19.29
C ASN A 10 18.45 -1.70 18.54
N GLN A 11 18.30 -2.51 17.48
CA GLN A 11 19.23 -2.75 16.34
C GLN A 11 18.83 -4.08 15.66
N LYS A 12 18.34 -4.15 14.41
CA LYS A 12 19.04 -3.84 13.16
C LYS A 12 18.01 -3.77 12.03
N ARG A 13 18.26 -2.91 11.04
CA ARG A 13 17.64 -3.10 9.73
C ARG A 13 18.33 -4.29 9.09
N ASP A 14 17.57 -5.31 8.69
CA ASP A 14 18.13 -6.55 8.12
C ASP A 14 18.69 -6.35 6.70
N PHE A 15 18.36 -5.23 6.05
CA PHE A 15 18.73 -4.96 4.67
C PHE A 15 19.33 -3.56 4.52
N PHE A 16 20.38 -3.49 3.72
CA PHE A 16 20.97 -2.24 3.26
C PHE A 16 19.95 -1.43 2.44
N ARG A 17 19.96 -0.10 2.59
CA ARG A 17 19.07 0.82 1.89
C ARG A 17 19.87 1.82 1.09
N ILE A 18 19.49 1.98 -0.18
CA ILE A 18 19.94 3.08 -1.01
C ILE A 18 18.98 4.23 -0.77
N LYS A 19 19.52 5.39 -0.36
CA LYS A 19 18.80 6.67 -0.42
C LYS A 19 19.24 7.39 -1.69
N TYR A 20 18.27 7.81 -2.49
CA TYR A 20 18.57 8.45 -3.77
C TYR A 20 18.66 9.98 -3.65
N PRO A 21 19.66 10.63 -4.27
CA PRO A 21 19.60 12.06 -4.58
C PRO A 21 18.39 12.35 -5.44
N VAL A 22 17.84 13.57 -5.30
CA VAL A 22 16.62 14.00 -6.01
C VAL A 22 16.76 13.79 -7.52
N GLU A 23 17.96 14.01 -8.06
CA GLU A 23 18.26 13.92 -9.49
C GLU A 23 18.35 12.47 -10.02
N GLU A 24 18.43 11.47 -9.12
CA GLU A 24 18.58 10.04 -9.47
C GLU A 24 17.45 9.17 -8.95
N GLN A 25 16.39 9.77 -8.39
CA GLN A 25 15.28 9.02 -7.82
C GLN A 25 14.62 8.14 -8.89
N PRO A 26 14.60 6.80 -8.71
CA PRO A 26 13.92 5.91 -9.62
C PRO A 26 12.40 6.13 -9.58
N THR A 27 11.73 5.65 -10.61
CA THR A 27 10.26 5.69 -10.71
C THR A 27 9.68 4.31 -10.42
N LEU A 28 8.72 4.24 -9.51
CA LEU A 28 7.87 3.08 -9.29
C LEU A 28 6.57 3.25 -10.08
N LEU A 29 6.28 2.32 -10.97
CA LEU A 29 5.04 2.25 -11.73
C LEU A 29 4.12 1.19 -11.11
N ILE A 30 2.96 1.60 -10.61
CA ILE A 30 1.90 0.71 -10.11
C ILE A 30 0.66 0.96 -10.98
N GLY A 31 0.25 -0.05 -11.76
CA GLY A 31 -0.75 0.14 -12.81
C GLY A 31 -0.28 1.22 -13.80
N LYS A 32 -1.11 2.24 -14.04
CA LYS A 32 -0.75 3.43 -14.86
C LYS A 32 -0.19 4.62 -14.07
N THR A 33 0.05 4.49 -12.77
CA THR A 33 0.48 5.61 -11.93
C THR A 33 1.96 5.55 -11.61
N GLU A 34 2.63 6.69 -11.72
CA GLU A 34 4.06 6.84 -11.44
C GLU A 34 4.30 7.46 -10.06
N TYR A 35 5.25 6.90 -9.33
CA TYR A 35 5.68 7.36 -8.01
C TYR A 35 7.18 7.51 -7.94
N ILE A 36 7.62 8.52 -7.19
CA ILE A 36 9.05 8.78 -6.97
C ILE A 36 9.54 7.89 -5.81
N ILE A 37 10.56 7.07 -6.06
CA ILE A 37 11.21 6.24 -5.03
C ILE A 37 12.18 7.10 -4.20
N LEU A 38 12.02 7.07 -2.89
CA LEU A 38 12.83 7.81 -1.92
C LEU A 38 13.98 6.93 -1.38
N ASP A 39 13.67 5.69 -1.01
CA ASP A 39 14.65 4.69 -0.62
C ASP A 39 14.26 3.29 -1.09
N LEU A 40 15.27 2.44 -1.29
CA LEU A 40 15.12 1.09 -1.84
C LEU A 40 16.04 0.11 -1.09
N SER A 41 15.52 -1.07 -0.78
CA SER A 41 16.26 -2.22 -0.25
C SER A 41 15.83 -3.52 -0.92
N GLU A 42 16.50 -4.62 -0.58
CA GLU A 42 16.15 -5.95 -1.08
C GLU A 42 14.69 -6.33 -0.84
N LYS A 43 14.12 -5.92 0.29
CA LYS A 43 12.76 -6.29 0.71
C LYS A 43 11.78 -5.12 0.75
N GLY A 44 12.22 -3.90 0.47
CA GLY A 44 11.43 -2.72 0.74
C GLY A 44 11.62 -1.63 -0.31
N ILE A 45 10.53 -0.98 -0.69
CA ILE A 45 10.56 0.24 -1.49
C ILE A 45 9.78 1.30 -0.74
N LYS A 46 10.41 2.45 -0.47
CA LYS A 46 9.74 3.63 0.05
C LYS A 46 9.57 4.65 -1.06
N PHE A 47 8.36 5.14 -1.24
CA PHE A 47 8.05 6.08 -2.32
C PHE A 47 7.11 7.20 -1.86
N LYS A 48 7.13 8.30 -2.60
CA LYS A 48 6.31 9.49 -2.34
C LYS A 48 4.93 9.32 -2.96
N LEU A 49 3.90 9.62 -2.18
CA LEU A 49 2.51 9.73 -2.63
C LEU A 49 2.20 11.18 -2.98
N ASN A 50 1.48 11.37 -4.08
CA ASN A 50 0.84 12.65 -4.33
C ASN A 50 -0.48 12.70 -3.56
N PRO A 51 -0.81 13.79 -2.85
CA PRO A 51 -2.03 13.89 -2.04
C PRO A 51 -3.33 13.61 -2.81
N ASN A 52 -3.30 13.83 -4.13
CA ASN A 52 -4.45 13.68 -5.01
C ASN A 52 -4.41 12.38 -5.83
N GLN A 53 -3.47 11.46 -5.56
CA GLN A 53 -3.35 10.19 -6.29
C GLN A 53 -3.73 9.00 -5.41
N SER A 54 -4.61 8.17 -5.96
CA SER A 54 -5.05 6.90 -5.36
C SER A 54 -4.12 5.77 -5.79
N ILE A 55 -3.59 5.01 -4.83
CA ILE A 55 -2.50 4.06 -5.15
C ILE A 55 -2.95 2.82 -5.92
N LEU A 56 -4.20 2.37 -5.71
CA LEU A 56 -4.73 1.13 -6.31
C LEU A 56 -5.99 1.31 -7.14
N SER A 57 -6.26 2.53 -7.63
CA SER A 57 -7.51 2.83 -8.35
C SER A 57 -7.79 2.02 -9.64
N GLU A 58 -6.93 1.07 -9.99
CA GLU A 58 -7.11 0.17 -11.13
C GLU A 58 -7.33 -1.29 -10.73
N VAL A 59 -7.32 -1.62 -9.42
CA VAL A 59 -7.56 -2.98 -8.94
C VAL A 59 -9.05 -3.12 -8.62
N GLU A 60 -9.78 -3.79 -9.51
CA GLU A 60 -11.13 -4.25 -9.21
C GLU A 60 -11.06 -5.42 -8.23
N ILE A 61 -11.74 -5.28 -7.10
CA ILE A 61 -11.84 -6.31 -6.07
C ILE A 61 -13.30 -6.69 -5.88
N LYS A 62 -13.54 -7.99 -5.66
CA LYS A 62 -14.84 -8.51 -5.25
C LYS A 62 -14.86 -8.72 -3.76
N GLY A 63 -15.91 -8.24 -3.10
CA GLY A 63 -16.09 -8.38 -1.66
C GLY A 63 -17.48 -8.85 -1.28
N LYS A 64 -17.67 -9.09 0.01
CA LYS A 64 -18.96 -9.36 0.62
C LYS A 64 -19.17 -8.44 1.81
N LEU A 65 -20.24 -7.68 1.76
CA LEU A 65 -20.69 -6.83 2.87
C LEU A 65 -21.73 -7.59 3.68
N TYR A 66 -21.54 -7.67 4.98
CA TYR A 66 -22.41 -8.34 5.94
C TYR A 66 -23.17 -7.30 6.74
N PHE A 67 -24.47 -7.52 6.87
CA PHE A 67 -25.40 -6.66 7.60
C PHE A 67 -25.87 -7.34 8.88
N ASP A 68 -26.33 -6.54 9.86
CA ASP A 68 -26.78 -7.03 11.17
C ASP A 68 -27.93 -8.05 11.10
N ASN A 69 -28.66 -8.10 9.99
CA ASN A 69 -29.75 -9.03 9.74
C ASN A 69 -29.32 -10.33 9.04
N GLU A 70 -28.03 -10.68 9.14
CA GLU A 70 -27.39 -11.84 8.50
C GLU A 70 -27.40 -11.82 6.96
N LYS A 71 -27.93 -10.77 6.32
CA LYS A 71 -27.85 -10.63 4.87
C LYS A 71 -26.44 -10.30 4.44
N THR A 72 -26.15 -10.68 3.21
CA THR A 72 -24.89 -10.37 2.54
C THR A 72 -25.15 -9.68 1.21
N LEU A 73 -24.24 -8.78 0.84
CA LEU A 73 -24.22 -8.12 -0.46
C LEU A 73 -22.86 -8.34 -1.09
N VAL A 74 -22.82 -8.96 -2.26
CA VAL A 74 -21.59 -9.10 -3.03
C VAL A 74 -21.28 -7.75 -3.68
N LEU A 75 -20.10 -7.22 -3.37
CA LEU A 75 -19.59 -5.97 -3.90
C LEU A 75 -18.59 -6.23 -5.03
N ARG A 76 -18.59 -5.34 -6.02
CA ARG A 76 -17.50 -5.19 -6.98
C ARG A 76 -17.17 -3.71 -7.09
N GLY A 77 -15.88 -3.42 -7.13
CA GLY A 77 -15.46 -2.04 -7.03
C GLY A 77 -13.95 -1.91 -7.05
N ILE A 78 -13.52 -0.66 -7.07
CA ILE A 78 -12.13 -0.27 -7.15
C ILE A 78 -11.63 0.02 -5.74
N LEU A 79 -10.53 -0.61 -5.34
CA LEU A 79 -9.87 -0.28 -4.09
C LEU A 79 -8.90 0.88 -4.29
N SER A 80 -8.90 1.87 -3.42
CA SER A 80 -7.99 3.00 -3.47
C SER A 80 -7.52 3.35 -2.07
N PHE A 81 -6.43 4.10 -1.99
CA PHE A 81 -5.89 4.55 -0.71
C PHE A 81 -5.67 6.03 -0.75
N ASN A 82 -6.01 6.69 0.35
CA ASN A 82 -5.67 8.08 0.57
C ASN A 82 -4.45 8.17 1.52
N SER A 83 -3.71 9.27 1.37
CA SER A 83 -2.52 9.73 2.09
C SER A 83 -2.52 9.59 3.62
N SER A 84 -3.65 9.28 4.25
CA SER A 84 -3.84 9.32 5.71
C SER A 84 -4.32 7.99 6.34
N SER A 85 -3.92 6.83 5.81
CA SER A 85 -4.29 5.48 6.34
C SER A 85 -5.74 5.04 6.08
N THR A 86 -6.40 5.63 5.10
CA THR A 86 -7.76 5.26 4.72
C THR A 86 -7.75 4.44 3.43
N ILE A 87 -8.39 3.28 3.49
CA ILE A 87 -8.73 2.45 2.33
C ILE A 87 -10.14 2.86 1.88
N ILE A 88 -10.31 3.11 0.59
CA ILE A 88 -11.57 3.53 -0.01
C ILE A 88 -11.93 2.50 -1.08
N PHE A 89 -13.00 1.76 -0.87
CA PHE A 89 -13.59 0.87 -1.87
C PHE A 89 -14.73 1.59 -2.60
N THR A 90 -14.54 1.88 -3.88
CA THR A 90 -15.53 2.58 -4.72
C THR A 90 -16.35 1.56 -5.49
N ILE A 91 -17.65 1.54 -5.25
CA ILE A 91 -18.63 0.70 -5.95
C ILE A 91 -19.04 1.43 -7.24
N ASN A 92 -18.91 0.74 -8.38
CA ASN A 92 -19.24 1.29 -9.70
C ASN A 92 -20.50 0.65 -10.33
N ASP A 93 -21.26 -0.12 -9.55
CA ASP A 93 -22.44 -0.85 -10.01
C ASP A 93 -23.71 -0.27 -9.36
N ASP A 94 -24.57 0.34 -10.17
CA ASP A 94 -25.81 0.98 -9.73
C ASP A 94 -26.77 0.01 -9.03
N HIS A 95 -26.79 -1.27 -9.41
CA HIS A 95 -27.62 -2.26 -8.73
C HIS A 95 -27.13 -2.54 -7.31
N ILE A 96 -25.81 -2.56 -7.12
CA ILE A 96 -25.19 -2.71 -5.80
C ILE A 96 -25.48 -1.47 -4.94
N LEU A 97 -25.34 -0.27 -5.51
CA LEU A 97 -25.65 1.00 -4.82
C LEU A 97 -27.11 1.08 -4.37
N LYS A 98 -28.04 0.67 -5.25
CA LYS A 98 -29.46 0.61 -4.90
C LYS A 98 -29.71 -0.38 -3.77
N SER A 99 -29.15 -1.59 -3.87
CA SER A 99 -29.29 -2.62 -2.83
C SER A 99 -28.72 -2.15 -1.48
N LEU A 100 -27.58 -1.47 -1.49
CA LEU A 100 -26.95 -0.90 -0.29
C LEU A 100 -27.84 0.20 0.34
N THR A 101 -28.39 1.08 -0.50
CA THR A 101 -29.33 2.13 -0.07
C THR A 101 -30.60 1.54 0.55
N GLU A 102 -31.14 0.47 -0.05
CA GLU A 102 -32.32 -0.22 0.47
C GLU A 102 -32.07 -0.87 1.84
N GLN A 103 -30.90 -1.48 2.06
CA GLN A 103 -30.56 -2.08 3.35
C GLN A 103 -30.38 -1.02 4.45
N THR A 104 -29.64 0.04 4.14
CA THR A 104 -29.39 1.15 5.09
C THR A 104 -30.66 1.92 5.44
N THR A 105 -31.57 2.13 4.49
CA THR A 105 -32.90 2.74 4.73
C THR A 105 -33.75 1.90 5.69
N ARG A 106 -33.55 0.57 5.68
CA ARG A 106 -34.22 -0.36 6.61
C ARG A 106 -33.48 -0.49 7.95
N ASN A 107 -32.58 0.44 8.27
CA ASN A 107 -31.71 0.41 9.45
C ASN A 107 -30.84 -0.85 9.57
N ASN A 108 -30.63 -1.58 8.48
CA ASN A 108 -29.66 -2.68 8.48
C ASN A 108 -28.30 -2.06 8.17
N LEU A 109 -27.51 -1.88 9.21
CA LEU A 109 -26.18 -1.35 9.07
C LEU A 109 -25.22 -2.48 8.70
N PRO A 110 -24.26 -2.20 7.80
CA PRO A 110 -23.20 -3.13 7.53
C PRO A 110 -22.18 -3.05 8.67
N HIS A 111 -21.81 -4.19 9.22
CA HIS A 111 -20.87 -4.30 10.34
C HIS A 111 -19.58 -5.04 9.97
N LYS A 112 -19.57 -5.70 8.80
CA LYS A 112 -18.40 -6.44 8.35
C LYS A 112 -18.29 -6.45 6.83
N LEU A 113 -17.07 -6.34 6.34
CA LEU A 113 -16.73 -6.43 4.92
C LEU A 113 -15.63 -7.46 4.74
N GLU A 114 -15.78 -8.35 3.77
CA GLU A 114 -14.78 -9.34 3.41
C GLU A 114 -14.28 -9.17 1.98
N PHE A 115 -12.97 -9.34 1.78
CA PHE A 115 -12.31 -9.40 0.47
C PHE A 115 -11.28 -10.54 0.47
N GLY A 116 -11.55 -11.63 -0.25
CA GLY A 116 -10.71 -12.84 -0.13
C GLY A 116 -10.71 -13.36 1.31
N ASP A 117 -9.52 -13.55 1.89
CA ASP A 117 -9.33 -14.00 3.28
C ASP A 117 -9.34 -12.84 4.31
N LEU A 118 -9.62 -11.62 3.86
CA LEU A 118 -9.58 -10.42 4.69
C LEU A 118 -10.98 -10.06 5.17
N SER A 119 -11.09 -9.68 6.44
CA SER A 119 -12.33 -9.25 7.09
C SER A 119 -12.11 -7.96 7.86
N PHE A 120 -13.03 -7.00 7.70
CA PHE A 120 -12.94 -5.66 8.27
C PHE A 120 -14.25 -5.31 8.97
N ASN A 121 -14.18 -4.76 10.18
CA ASN A 121 -15.38 -4.42 10.97
C ASN A 121 -15.61 -2.89 11.06
N ASP A 122 -14.55 -2.08 11.04
CA ASP A 122 -14.64 -0.62 11.12
C ASP A 122 -14.88 0.00 9.73
N ILE A 123 -16.08 -0.22 9.20
CA ILE A 123 -16.50 0.25 7.88
C ILE A 123 -17.41 1.47 7.98
N LYS A 124 -17.11 2.51 7.20
CA LYS A 124 -17.96 3.69 7.04
C LYS A 124 -18.40 3.78 5.59
N ILE A 125 -19.70 3.95 5.37
CA ILE A 125 -20.26 4.04 4.02
C ILE A 125 -20.71 5.47 3.75
N SER A 126 -20.33 5.97 2.57
CA SER A 126 -20.69 7.28 2.07
C SER A 126 -20.96 7.18 0.57
N ASN A 127 -22.17 7.52 0.11
CA ASN A 127 -22.57 7.45 -1.30
C ASN A 127 -22.28 6.08 -1.95
N ASN A 128 -21.22 6.02 -2.76
CA ASN A 128 -20.73 4.85 -3.47
C ASN A 128 -19.39 4.33 -2.95
N THR A 129 -18.92 4.83 -1.81
CA THR A 129 -17.63 4.48 -1.22
C THR A 129 -17.81 3.80 0.13
N ILE A 130 -16.95 2.81 0.39
CA ILE A 130 -16.74 2.23 1.71
C ILE A 130 -15.34 2.60 2.17
N GLU A 131 -15.27 3.39 3.24
CA GLU A 131 -14.05 3.84 3.91
C GLU A 131 -13.70 2.87 5.05
N ILE A 132 -12.45 2.45 5.11
CA ILE A 132 -11.87 1.63 6.18
C ILE A 132 -10.63 2.35 6.69
N GLN A 133 -10.58 2.64 7.99
CA GLN A 133 -9.43 3.32 8.59
C GLN A 133 -8.49 2.31 9.26
N ASP A 134 -7.23 2.23 8.81
CA ASP A 134 -6.22 1.38 9.45
C ASP A 134 -5.23 2.20 10.29
N ARG A 135 -5.51 2.29 11.59
CA ARG A 135 -4.60 2.98 12.53
C ARG A 135 -3.37 2.16 12.92
N THR A 136 -3.33 0.88 12.59
CA THR A 136 -2.31 -0.07 13.07
C THR A 136 -1.38 -0.58 11.98
N GLN A 137 -1.65 -0.22 10.71
CA GLN A 137 -0.93 -0.73 9.53
C GLN A 137 -1.14 -2.24 9.26
N SER A 138 -2.00 -2.91 10.04
CA SER A 138 -2.26 -4.35 9.91
C SER A 138 -3.09 -4.69 8.68
N LEU A 139 -4.04 -3.83 8.31
CA LEU A 139 -4.89 -4.01 7.12
C LEU A 139 -4.03 -3.98 5.86
N PHE A 140 -3.08 -3.03 5.78
CA PHE A 140 -2.17 -2.91 4.63
C PHE A 140 -1.34 -4.18 4.42
N LYS A 141 -0.77 -4.76 5.48
CA LYS A 141 0.03 -5.99 5.41
C LYS A 141 -0.77 -7.18 4.89
N SER A 142 -2.07 -7.18 5.18
CA SER A 142 -2.98 -8.27 4.83
C SER A 142 -3.41 -8.22 3.36
N MET A 143 -3.21 -7.08 2.68
CA MET A 143 -3.75 -6.88 1.35
C MET A 143 -3.09 -7.77 0.28
N PRO A 144 -3.82 -8.02 -0.83
CA PRO A 144 -3.26 -8.74 -1.97
C PRO A 144 -1.96 -8.09 -2.46
N ALA A 145 -1.05 -8.93 -2.93
CA ALA A 145 0.18 -8.45 -3.55
C ALA A 145 -0.16 -7.61 -4.78
N ILE A 146 0.50 -6.47 -4.88
CA ILE A 146 0.43 -5.58 -6.02
C ILE A 146 1.63 -5.87 -6.92
N ASN A 147 1.41 -5.83 -8.23
CA ASN A 147 2.48 -5.89 -9.20
C ASN A 147 2.90 -4.46 -9.55
N ALA A 148 4.21 -4.23 -9.58
CA ALA A 148 4.78 -2.94 -9.90
C ALA A 148 6.05 -3.11 -10.72
N LYS A 149 6.48 -2.01 -11.34
CA LYS A 149 7.71 -1.95 -12.12
C LYS A 149 8.58 -0.81 -11.58
N VAL A 150 9.81 -1.11 -11.21
CA VAL A 150 10.81 -0.09 -10.84
C VAL A 150 11.61 0.25 -12.08
N VAL A 151 11.59 1.50 -12.50
CA VAL A 151 12.38 2.05 -13.61
C VAL A 151 13.52 2.88 -13.03
N PHE A 152 14.75 2.46 -13.31
CA PHE A 152 15.96 3.12 -12.83
C PHE A 152 16.40 4.22 -13.80
N SER A 153 17.34 5.07 -13.37
CA SER A 153 17.83 6.20 -14.19
C SER A 153 18.63 5.79 -15.43
N ASP A 154 18.96 4.51 -15.58
CA ASP A 154 19.53 3.90 -16.79
C ASP A 154 18.46 3.35 -17.76
N ASN A 155 17.18 3.63 -17.50
CA ASN A 155 16.00 3.07 -18.19
C ASN A 155 15.84 1.54 -18.09
N ASN A 156 16.72 0.84 -17.38
CA ASN A 156 16.48 -0.55 -17.04
C ASN A 156 15.36 -0.64 -16.01
N PHE A 157 14.72 -1.80 -15.96
CA PHE A 157 13.64 -2.01 -15.01
C PHE A 157 13.66 -3.41 -14.41
N ILE A 158 12.98 -3.52 -13.27
CA ILE A 158 12.65 -4.80 -12.65
C ILE A 158 11.16 -4.81 -12.33
N GLU A 159 10.55 -5.97 -12.49
CA GLU A 159 9.21 -6.23 -11.97
C GLU A 159 9.33 -6.64 -10.51
N VAL A 160 8.46 -6.08 -9.69
CA VAL A 160 8.39 -6.38 -8.27
C VAL A 160 6.94 -6.65 -7.89
N ALA A 161 6.76 -7.57 -6.95
CA ALA A 161 5.48 -7.81 -6.31
C ALA A 161 5.62 -7.57 -4.81
N GLY A 162 4.59 -7.01 -4.18
CA GLY A 162 4.65 -6.72 -2.76
C GLY A 162 3.32 -6.27 -2.17
N THR A 163 3.25 -6.20 -0.85
CA THR A 163 2.08 -5.69 -0.14
C THR A 163 2.42 -4.37 0.53
N PHE A 164 1.42 -3.51 0.71
CA PHE A 164 1.63 -2.27 1.44
C PHE A 164 1.98 -2.58 2.88
N LEU A 165 3.05 -1.98 3.40
CA LEU A 165 3.39 -2.07 4.81
C LEU A 165 2.76 -0.91 5.57
N ARG A 166 2.87 0.32 5.05
CA ARG A 166 2.36 1.51 5.72
C ARG A 166 2.26 2.73 4.81
N ILE A 167 1.39 3.66 5.19
CA ILE A 167 1.31 5.01 4.66
C ILE A 167 1.44 6.01 5.82
N VAL A 168 2.44 6.89 5.76
CA VAL A 168 2.68 7.94 6.77
C VAL A 168 3.16 9.19 6.05
N ASP A 169 2.58 10.35 6.35
CA ASP A 169 3.01 11.67 5.85
C ASP A 169 3.27 11.71 4.34
N ASN A 170 2.30 11.27 3.53
CA ASN A 170 2.40 11.19 2.06
C ASN A 170 3.54 10.27 1.55
N GLN A 171 3.95 9.29 2.34
CA GLN A 171 4.96 8.30 1.95
C GLN A 171 4.40 6.91 2.16
N SER A 172 4.66 6.02 1.22
CA SER A 172 4.26 4.62 1.30
C SER A 172 5.47 3.71 1.32
N VAL A 173 5.34 2.58 2.00
CA VAL A 173 6.34 1.51 2.00
C VAL A 173 5.71 0.24 1.43
N LEU A 174 6.31 -0.31 0.38
CA LEU A 174 6.00 -1.61 -0.16
C LEU A 174 6.93 -2.66 0.44
N LEU A 175 6.37 -3.71 1.05
CA LEU A 175 7.10 -4.91 1.45
C LEU A 175 7.08 -5.91 0.30
N LEU A 176 8.25 -6.25 -0.23
CA LEU A 176 8.36 -7.08 -1.42
C LEU A 176 8.22 -8.57 -1.08
N SER A 177 7.37 -9.27 -1.84
CA SER A 177 7.25 -10.73 -1.76
C SER A 177 8.47 -11.41 -2.38
N LEU A 178 8.96 -10.87 -3.51
CA LEU A 178 10.21 -11.26 -4.16
C LEU A 178 11.26 -10.17 -3.96
N SER A 179 12.48 -10.55 -3.57
CA SER A 179 13.52 -9.56 -3.31
C SER A 179 14.01 -8.88 -4.59
N ILE A 180 14.40 -7.61 -4.49
CA ILE A 180 15.23 -6.97 -5.52
C ILE A 180 16.60 -7.66 -5.52
N PRO A 181 17.14 -8.07 -6.68
CA PRO A 181 18.45 -8.70 -6.74
C PRO A 181 19.54 -7.84 -6.11
N TYR A 182 20.30 -8.42 -5.19
CA TYR A 182 21.39 -7.75 -4.49
C TYR A 182 22.40 -7.11 -5.46
N GLN A 183 22.68 -7.78 -6.59
CA GLN A 183 23.57 -7.25 -7.63
C GLN A 183 23.08 -5.92 -8.20
N LYS A 184 21.75 -5.74 -8.36
CA LYS A 184 21.19 -4.48 -8.86
C LYS A 184 21.35 -3.39 -7.81
N ILE A 185 21.07 -3.68 -6.54
CA ILE A 185 21.29 -2.74 -5.41
C ILE A 185 22.76 -2.28 -5.38
N LEU A 186 23.70 -3.21 -5.43
CA LEU A 186 25.12 -2.86 -5.48
C LEU A 186 25.48 -2.00 -6.68
N SER A 187 24.99 -2.33 -7.87
CA SER A 187 25.28 -1.55 -9.08
C SER A 187 24.76 -0.12 -9.00
N GLU A 188 23.56 0.07 -8.44
CA GLU A 188 22.97 1.40 -8.21
C GLU A 188 23.78 2.18 -7.18
N GLN A 189 24.17 1.53 -6.08
CA GLN A 189 24.99 2.16 -5.05
C GLN A 189 26.35 2.61 -5.59
N LEU A 190 27.05 1.75 -6.34
CA LEU A 190 28.33 2.09 -6.96
C LEU A 190 28.20 3.24 -7.96
N LYS A 191 27.12 3.24 -8.76
CA LYS A 191 26.81 4.35 -9.68
C LYS A 191 26.68 5.67 -8.92
N LEU A 192 25.92 5.69 -7.82
CA LEU A 192 25.74 6.90 -7.01
C LEU A 192 27.05 7.37 -6.38
N ILE A 193 27.84 6.45 -5.81
CA ILE A 193 29.16 6.77 -5.21
C ILE A 193 30.11 7.37 -6.26
N ASN A 194 30.16 6.79 -7.46
CA ASN A 194 31.04 7.26 -8.53
C ASN A 194 30.61 8.63 -9.09
N LYS A 195 29.30 8.88 -9.18
CA LYS A 195 28.76 10.14 -9.71
C LYS A 195 28.84 11.27 -8.68
N TYR A 196 28.66 10.95 -7.40
CA TYR A 196 28.66 11.90 -6.29
C TYR A 196 29.71 11.43 -5.28
N ALA A 197 30.99 11.68 -5.58
CA ALA A 197 32.09 11.34 -4.69
C ALA A 197 31.85 11.96 -3.30
N GLY A 198 31.48 11.13 -2.31
CA GLY A 198 31.16 11.56 -0.94
C GLY A 198 29.68 11.53 -0.53
N TYR A 199 28.77 10.99 -1.34
CA TYR A 199 27.32 10.98 -1.04
C TYR A 199 26.88 10.07 0.14
N MET A 200 27.82 9.45 0.85
CA MET A 200 27.56 8.45 1.89
C MET A 200 28.12 8.84 3.27
N GLU A 201 28.29 10.14 3.56
CA GLU A 201 28.44 10.63 4.94
C GLU A 201 27.09 10.88 5.62
#